data_AF-A0A402BB63-F1
#
_entry.id   AF-A0A402BB63-F1
#
_cell.length_a   1.000
_cell.length_b   1.000
_cell.length_c   1.000
_cell.angle_alpha   90.00
_cell.angle_beta   90.00
_cell.angle_gamma   90.00
#
_symmetry.space_group_name_H-M   'P 1'
#
loop_
_entity.id
_entity.type
_entity.pdbx_description
1 polymer ?
#
loop_
_entity_poly.entity_id
_entity_poly.type
_entity_poly.pdbx_seq_one_letter_code
_entity_poly.pdbx_strand_id
1 'polypeptide(L)'
;MASLYSEFQPAKASSASTRPLQAMLGGQTPTPEATMPDSIPSTQATTDVPSTKDTPTSDPTYPDPSNSQADNPTSTPDDTTYPTTTTYPTTPSTTPEPTRTSNPPTNRTTPTLTPTLTPVKSPSPTVTRIATATPTPVQVNTPTLTPTGTSTPTATDTPTATDTPTATDTPTPTTTPTPVPVTGQPALTKLEQVTDQAFGQNDTYVPNSWGVQKERIVRTSNGDLFTVYIDAGQDLQNRQWHLLHRTATGNWEELNKGNAGTEPINIVRGPHDELHLFTWPGTAGKLVHLSSTDLGKTFKTEDLSGNWSTDQGYSSAGINDKGDIVVYQTAEDQPGRFLWTYYSSTSHQWTFHENSLDYRYTYAFFFPGDHNDLTIAAMRDVKRPLLGLPSASGFDYVFNAIKYFYIKDVTNPVLQELKVAEVQPQNNNDIDVTYLTDSYVDSYNRVHILYNNLYDGPHHVVIADGKILKDVKQDITDAQKARITQDAKGHFYLITMSEDGQTLNIYPGSNSDTDGTQLAPVVKLDISKMPGCSDDDFCHSPTFTVPRSGNATSDTIDGVYGNFSKEIYFQINLNGNAAKKNS
;
A
#
# COMPACT_ATOMS: atom_id res chain seq x y z
N MET A 1 54.07 -8.94 -17.73
CA MET A 1 53.27 -9.22 -18.95
C MET A 1 52.52 -10.52 -18.75
N ALA A 2 51.26 -10.60 -19.23
CA ALA A 2 50.21 -11.60 -18.99
C ALA A 2 49.57 -11.49 -17.58
N SER A 3 48.44 -10.81 -17.37
CA SER A 3 47.07 -10.91 -17.93
C SER A 3 46.41 -12.26 -17.68
N LEU A 4 45.61 -12.33 -16.61
CA LEU A 4 44.52 -13.30 -16.46
C LEU A 4 43.31 -12.53 -15.92
N TYR A 5 42.31 -12.42 -16.80
CA TYR A 5 40.96 -11.94 -16.54
C TYR A 5 40.25 -12.87 -15.55
N SER A 6 39.63 -12.32 -14.50
CA SER A 6 38.57 -13.01 -13.75
C SER A 6 37.22 -12.50 -14.25
N GLU A 7 36.45 -13.37 -14.90
CA GLU A 7 35.07 -13.12 -15.26
C GLU A 7 34.23 -12.95 -13.98
N PHE A 8 33.55 -11.81 -13.87
CA PHE A 8 32.48 -11.58 -12.89
C PHE A 8 31.25 -12.39 -13.32
N GLN A 9 30.86 -13.37 -12.52
CA GLN A 9 29.54 -14.00 -12.61
C GLN A 9 28.50 -13.06 -11.96
N PRO A 10 27.39 -12.72 -12.65
CA PRO A 10 26.28 -12.02 -12.01
C PRO A 10 25.62 -12.93 -10.96
N ALA A 11 25.19 -12.32 -9.85
CA ALA A 11 24.48 -12.99 -8.77
C ALA A 11 23.26 -13.74 -9.30
N LYS A 12 23.17 -15.03 -8.97
CA LYS A 12 21.98 -15.84 -9.22
C LYS A 12 20.86 -15.31 -8.35
N ALA A 13 19.79 -14.85 -8.98
CA ALA A 13 18.49 -14.68 -8.34
C ALA A 13 18.16 -15.94 -7.54
N SER A 14 17.79 -15.74 -6.27
CA SER A 14 17.36 -16.80 -5.37
C SER A 14 16.23 -17.60 -6.04
N SER A 15 16.34 -18.92 -5.95
CA SER A 15 15.36 -19.86 -6.48
C SER A 15 13.98 -19.59 -5.90
N ALA A 16 12.98 -19.40 -6.75
CA ALA A 16 11.58 -19.29 -6.37
C ALA A 16 11.17 -20.49 -5.48
N SER A 17 10.83 -20.19 -4.23
CA SER A 17 10.17 -21.15 -3.34
C SER A 17 8.80 -21.44 -3.94
N THR A 18 8.60 -22.67 -4.42
CA THR A 18 7.30 -23.15 -4.89
C THR A 18 6.38 -23.37 -3.69
N ARG A 19 5.77 -22.29 -3.19
CA ARG A 19 4.55 -22.33 -2.37
C ARG A 19 3.48 -21.51 -3.09
N PRO A 20 2.22 -21.99 -3.17
CA PRO A 20 1.21 -21.32 -3.97
C PRO A 20 0.90 -19.93 -3.41
N LEU A 21 1.10 -18.89 -4.23
CA LEU A 21 0.62 -17.53 -3.98
C LEU A 21 -0.89 -17.55 -3.69
N GLN A 22 -1.28 -17.03 -2.53
CA GLN A 22 -2.66 -16.60 -2.26
C GLN A 22 -2.75 -15.06 -2.30
N ALA A 23 -2.35 -14.48 -3.42
CA ALA A 23 -2.87 -13.18 -3.84
C ALA A 23 -4.14 -13.43 -4.67
N MET A 24 -5.24 -13.75 -3.98
CA MET A 24 -6.56 -13.99 -4.57
C MET A 24 -7.60 -13.15 -3.83
N LEU A 25 -7.60 -11.84 -4.02
CA LEU A 25 -8.77 -10.97 -3.81
C LEU A 25 -8.75 -9.89 -4.90
N GLY A 26 -9.86 -9.80 -5.64
CA GLY A 26 -9.99 -8.97 -6.85
C GLY A 26 -10.78 -9.61 -8.00
N GLY A 27 -11.40 -10.79 -7.79
CA GLY A 27 -12.21 -11.48 -8.80
C GLY A 27 -13.61 -11.85 -8.26
N GLN A 28 -14.62 -11.22 -8.86
CA GLN A 28 -16.08 -11.41 -8.74
C GLN A 28 -16.59 -12.72 -8.11
N THR A 29 -17.54 -12.58 -7.16
CA THR A 29 -18.46 -13.65 -6.74
C THR A 29 -19.53 -13.94 -7.80
N PRO A 30 -19.89 -15.21 -8.07
CA PRO A 30 -21.00 -15.56 -8.96
C PRO A 30 -22.35 -15.65 -8.22
N THR A 31 -23.40 -15.11 -8.81
CA THR A 31 -24.80 -15.42 -8.47
C THR A 31 -25.27 -16.67 -9.23
N PRO A 32 -26.24 -17.46 -8.70
CA PRO A 32 -26.51 -18.82 -9.17
C PRO A 32 -27.69 -18.92 -10.16
N GLU A 33 -27.85 -20.14 -10.70
CA GLU A 33 -28.99 -20.75 -11.42
C GLU A 33 -28.97 -20.70 -12.97
N ALA A 34 -28.59 -21.83 -13.56
CA ALA A 34 -29.35 -22.44 -14.65
C ALA A 34 -29.07 -23.97 -14.74
N THR A 35 -30.08 -24.73 -14.32
CA THR A 35 -30.48 -26.12 -14.64
C THR A 35 -29.70 -26.89 -15.72
N MET A 36 -29.25 -28.10 -15.34
CA MET A 36 -28.95 -29.23 -16.26
C MET A 36 -30.23 -29.82 -16.87
N PRO A 37 -30.10 -30.59 -17.96
CA PRO A 37 -30.88 -31.81 -18.08
C PRO A 37 -30.01 -33.07 -18.23
N ASP A 38 -30.38 -34.08 -17.47
CA ASP A 38 -29.95 -35.48 -17.57
C ASP A 38 -30.22 -36.06 -18.97
N SER A 39 -29.36 -36.96 -19.44
CA SER A 39 -29.70 -38.38 -19.63
C SER A 39 -28.61 -39.14 -20.40
N ILE A 40 -28.06 -40.16 -19.74
CA ILE A 40 -27.43 -41.34 -20.37
C ILE A 40 -28.56 -42.40 -20.51
N PRO A 41 -28.48 -43.31 -21.50
CA PRO A 41 -28.28 -44.69 -21.09
C PRO A 41 -27.23 -45.46 -21.91
N SER A 42 -26.63 -46.40 -21.19
CA SER A 42 -25.60 -47.39 -21.50
C SER A 42 -25.84 -48.29 -22.71
N THR A 43 -24.76 -48.86 -23.25
CA THR A 43 -24.67 -50.31 -23.54
C THR A 43 -23.24 -50.83 -23.36
N GLN A 44 -23.14 -52.01 -22.75
CA GLN A 44 -21.92 -52.81 -22.46
C GLN A 44 -21.57 -53.78 -23.61
N ALA A 45 -20.37 -54.38 -23.46
CA ALA A 45 -19.92 -55.71 -23.93
C ALA A 45 -19.09 -55.73 -25.24
N THR A 46 -18.00 -56.48 -25.42
CA THR A 46 -17.17 -57.45 -24.64
C THR A 46 -15.97 -57.85 -25.54
N THR A 47 -14.93 -58.45 -24.94
CA THR A 47 -14.00 -59.48 -25.51
C THR A 47 -13.08 -59.15 -26.69
N ASP A 48 -11.75 -59.12 -26.48
CA ASP A 48 -10.83 -60.26 -26.72
C ASP A 48 -9.36 -59.83 -26.94
N VAL A 49 -8.44 -60.67 -26.44
CA VAL A 49 -6.97 -60.64 -26.54
C VAL A 49 -6.56 -61.90 -27.33
N PRO A 50 -5.52 -61.90 -28.22
CA PRO A 50 -4.21 -62.44 -27.81
C PRO A 50 -2.94 -61.89 -28.51
N SER A 51 -1.96 -61.55 -27.67
CA SER A 51 -0.51 -61.90 -27.59
C SER A 51 0.46 -62.02 -28.79
N THR A 52 1.75 -61.82 -28.41
CA THR A 52 3.08 -62.20 -28.99
C THR A 52 3.86 -61.01 -29.59
N LYS A 53 5.18 -60.78 -29.37
CA LYS A 53 6.31 -61.61 -28.91
C LYS A 53 7.58 -60.75 -28.60
N ASP A 54 8.43 -61.26 -27.69
CA ASP A 54 9.93 -61.23 -27.57
C ASP A 54 10.79 -59.93 -27.31
N THR A 55 11.18 -59.75 -26.02
CA THR A 55 12.50 -59.55 -25.30
C THR A 55 13.80 -59.02 -25.97
N PRO A 56 14.95 -58.75 -25.25
CA PRO A 56 15.24 -58.48 -23.80
C PRO A 56 16.34 -57.39 -23.50
N THR A 57 16.71 -57.28 -22.20
CA THR A 57 18.00 -56.85 -21.54
C THR A 57 17.99 -55.48 -20.85
N SER A 58 18.54 -55.25 -19.65
CA SER A 58 19.17 -56.08 -18.59
C SER A 58 19.37 -55.22 -17.34
N ASP A 59 19.14 -55.79 -16.16
CA ASP A 59 19.53 -55.30 -14.82
C ASP A 59 20.95 -55.83 -14.47
N PRO A 60 21.70 -55.30 -13.48
CA PRO A 60 21.75 -56.01 -12.18
C PRO A 60 22.02 -55.19 -10.89
N THR A 61 21.16 -55.38 -9.88
CA THR A 61 21.35 -55.81 -8.46
C THR A 61 22.63 -55.50 -7.62
N TYR A 62 22.41 -54.84 -6.45
CA TYR A 62 22.76 -55.14 -5.00
C TYR A 62 24.22 -55.53 -4.58
N PRO A 63 24.70 -55.26 -3.32
CA PRO A 63 24.12 -55.80 -2.08
C PRO A 63 24.25 -55.00 -0.75
N ASP A 64 23.40 -55.39 0.21
CA ASP A 64 23.52 -55.26 1.68
C ASP A 64 24.66 -56.15 2.23
N PRO A 65 25.23 -55.86 3.42
CA PRO A 65 25.19 -56.92 4.44
C PRO A 65 25.01 -56.45 5.89
N SER A 66 24.43 -57.36 6.67
CA SER A 66 24.28 -57.33 8.13
C SER A 66 25.29 -58.25 8.87
N ASN A 67 25.67 -57.79 10.08
CA ASN A 67 25.87 -58.50 11.36
C ASN A 67 27.14 -59.35 11.71
N SER A 68 27.82 -58.96 12.80
CA SER A 68 28.29 -59.82 13.95
C SER A 68 28.83 -58.93 15.10
N GLN A 69 28.16 -58.82 16.27
CA GLN A 69 28.51 -59.41 17.60
C GLN A 69 30.00 -59.40 18.01
N ALA A 70 30.46 -59.13 19.24
CA ALA A 70 29.86 -58.84 20.56
C ALA A 70 30.96 -58.26 21.49
N ASP A 71 30.60 -57.40 22.45
CA ASP A 71 30.90 -57.52 23.90
C ASP A 71 30.54 -56.23 24.66
N ASN A 72 29.69 -56.40 25.69
CA ASN A 72 29.17 -55.39 26.62
C ASN A 72 29.84 -55.64 28.01
N PRO A 73 29.85 -54.70 28.98
CA PRO A 73 28.62 -54.53 29.77
C PRO A 73 28.34 -53.10 30.30
N THR A 74 27.03 -52.84 30.41
CA THR A 74 26.31 -52.13 31.51
C THR A 74 26.61 -50.66 31.80
N SER A 75 25.68 -49.76 31.44
CA SER A 75 24.47 -49.46 32.24
C SER A 75 23.58 -48.39 31.57
N THR A 76 22.46 -48.81 30.99
CA THR A 76 21.23 -48.01 30.78
C THR A 76 20.22 -48.35 31.90
N PRO A 77 19.05 -47.69 32.03
CA PRO A 77 17.93 -47.84 31.08
C PRO A 77 17.43 -46.48 30.55
N ASP A 78 17.28 -46.28 29.24
CA ASP A 78 16.17 -46.72 28.36
C ASP A 78 14.84 -45.99 28.66
N ASP A 79 13.96 -45.72 27.72
CA ASP A 79 13.95 -45.49 26.27
C ASP A 79 12.48 -45.19 25.94
N THR A 80 12.25 -44.44 24.87
CA THR A 80 11.08 -44.48 23.98
C THR A 80 9.67 -44.04 24.42
N THR A 81 9.03 -43.51 23.38
CA THR A 81 7.59 -43.54 23.05
C THR A 81 6.73 -42.39 23.54
N TYR A 82 6.43 -41.50 22.59
CA TYR A 82 5.22 -40.69 22.57
C TYR A 82 4.06 -41.56 22.06
N PRO A 83 2.99 -41.71 22.86
CA PRO A 83 1.65 -41.91 22.34
C PRO A 83 0.80 -40.65 22.51
N THR A 84 -0.13 -40.52 21.57
CA THR A 84 -1.24 -39.58 21.50
C THR A 84 -2.19 -39.62 22.69
N THR A 85 -2.89 -38.49 22.88
CA THR A 85 -4.13 -38.26 23.64
C THR A 85 -4.10 -38.43 25.16
N THR A 86 -4.23 -37.32 25.90
CA THR A 86 -5.06 -37.29 27.11
C THR A 86 -5.51 -35.87 27.47
N THR A 87 -6.80 -35.79 27.80
CA THR A 87 -7.59 -34.71 28.40
C THR A 87 -6.98 -34.15 29.69
N TYR A 88 -6.99 -32.83 29.86
CA TYR A 88 -6.64 -32.17 31.13
C TYR A 88 -7.84 -32.05 32.09
N PRO A 89 -7.68 -32.36 33.39
CA PRO A 89 -8.68 -32.14 34.41
C PRO A 89 -8.61 -30.71 34.98
N THR A 90 -9.77 -30.10 35.19
CA THR A 90 -9.93 -28.84 35.93
C THR A 90 -9.73 -29.06 37.43
N THR A 91 -8.89 -28.26 38.07
CA THR A 91 -8.88 -28.08 39.54
C THR A 91 -9.24 -26.64 39.88
N PRO A 92 -10.01 -26.38 40.95
CA PRO A 92 -10.60 -25.07 41.20
C PRO A 92 -9.68 -24.19 42.05
N SER A 93 -9.55 -22.92 41.67
CA SER A 93 -8.92 -21.89 42.50
C SER A 93 -9.99 -20.95 43.03
N THR A 94 -10.18 -20.98 44.36
CA THR A 94 -10.98 -20.03 45.12
C THR A 94 -10.13 -18.84 45.52
N THR A 95 -10.54 -17.63 45.21
CA THR A 95 -10.03 -16.39 45.85
C THR A 95 -11.21 -15.42 46.04
N PRO A 96 -11.37 -14.79 47.22
CA PRO A 96 -12.61 -14.11 47.60
C PRO A 96 -12.71 -12.68 47.06
N GLU A 97 -13.92 -12.34 46.64
CA GLU A 97 -14.36 -11.02 46.17
C GLU A 97 -14.70 -10.09 47.36
N PRO A 98 -14.30 -8.80 47.35
CA PRO A 98 -14.67 -7.86 48.40
C PRO A 98 -16.08 -7.29 48.19
N THR A 99 -16.87 -7.35 49.25
CA THR A 99 -18.25 -6.90 49.40
C THR A 99 -18.42 -5.41 49.11
N ARG A 100 -19.27 -5.04 48.14
CA ARG A 100 -19.78 -3.67 47.96
C ARG A 100 -21.20 -3.52 48.53
N THR A 101 -21.37 -2.42 49.23
CA THR A 101 -22.57 -1.91 49.92
C THR A 101 -23.76 -1.64 48.99
N SER A 102 -24.95 -2.04 49.45
CA SER A 102 -26.25 -1.85 48.80
C SER A 102 -26.80 -0.42 48.94
N ASN A 103 -27.22 0.17 47.81
CA ASN A 103 -28.09 1.36 47.76
C ASN A 103 -29.54 0.97 47.34
N PRO A 104 -30.56 1.76 47.72
CA PRO A 104 -31.97 1.36 47.75
C PRO A 104 -32.66 1.35 46.36
N PRO A 105 -33.82 0.67 46.22
CA PRO A 105 -34.45 0.41 44.92
C PRO A 105 -35.12 1.67 44.34
N THR A 106 -34.77 2.00 43.09
CA THR A 106 -35.53 2.92 42.26
C THR A 106 -36.54 2.14 41.42
N ASN A 107 -37.83 2.52 41.54
CA ASN A 107 -38.93 1.97 40.76
C ASN A 107 -38.70 2.23 39.26
N ARG A 108 -38.42 1.16 38.50
CA ARG A 108 -38.36 1.17 37.05
C ARG A 108 -39.72 0.82 36.49
N THR A 109 -40.37 1.76 35.81
CA THR A 109 -41.56 1.52 35.00
C THR A 109 -41.19 0.65 33.79
N THR A 110 -41.95 -0.42 33.59
CA THR A 110 -41.85 -1.33 32.45
C THR A 110 -42.32 -0.63 31.18
N PRO A 111 -41.53 -0.56 30.09
CA PRO A 111 -42.06 -0.16 28.80
C PRO A 111 -42.90 -1.29 28.20
N THR A 112 -44.15 -0.98 27.91
CA THR A 112 -45.13 -1.84 27.22
C THR A 112 -44.67 -2.14 25.80
N LEU A 113 -44.70 -3.42 25.41
CA LEU A 113 -44.40 -3.88 24.05
C LEU A 113 -45.40 -3.26 23.05
N THR A 114 -44.88 -2.53 22.07
CA THR A 114 -45.64 -2.08 20.90
C THR A 114 -45.80 -3.27 19.93
N PRO A 115 -47.02 -3.60 19.46
CA PRO A 115 -47.21 -4.69 18.51
C PRO A 115 -46.57 -4.37 17.16
N THR A 116 -45.73 -5.29 16.69
CA THR A 116 -45.11 -5.31 15.36
C THR A 116 -46.19 -5.43 14.28
N LEU A 117 -46.27 -4.45 13.37
CA LEU A 117 -47.10 -4.55 12.18
C LEU A 117 -46.43 -5.49 11.15
N THR A 118 -47.14 -6.56 10.80
CA THR A 118 -46.78 -7.50 9.74
C THR A 118 -46.81 -6.79 8.38
N PRO A 119 -45.77 -6.87 7.54
CA PRO A 119 -45.80 -6.27 6.21
C PRO A 119 -46.78 -7.03 5.31
N VAL A 120 -47.80 -6.31 4.81
CA VAL A 120 -48.74 -6.80 3.80
C VAL A 120 -48.01 -6.84 2.45
N LYS A 121 -48.00 -8.00 1.79
CA LYS A 121 -47.53 -8.16 0.41
C LYS A 121 -48.33 -7.23 -0.51
N SER A 122 -47.65 -6.27 -1.11
CA SER A 122 -48.17 -5.45 -2.21
C SER A 122 -48.34 -6.32 -3.46
N PRO A 123 -49.47 -6.24 -4.20
CA PRO A 123 -49.65 -6.99 -5.43
C PRO A 123 -48.69 -6.49 -6.53
N SER A 124 -48.03 -7.45 -7.18
CA SER A 124 -47.17 -7.24 -8.35
C SER A 124 -47.97 -6.59 -9.50
N PRO A 125 -47.45 -5.55 -10.18
CA PRO A 125 -48.11 -4.99 -11.35
C PRO A 125 -48.05 -5.99 -12.51
N THR A 126 -49.21 -6.35 -13.04
CA THR A 126 -49.36 -7.14 -14.26
C THR A 126 -48.93 -6.29 -15.47
N VAL A 127 -47.86 -6.68 -16.15
CA VAL A 127 -47.45 -6.04 -17.41
C VAL A 127 -48.35 -6.56 -18.54
N THR A 128 -49.32 -5.75 -18.94
CA THR A 128 -50.11 -5.97 -20.16
C THR A 128 -49.31 -5.45 -21.35
N ARG A 129 -48.86 -6.35 -22.25
CA ARG A 129 -48.30 -5.96 -23.56
C ARG A 129 -49.38 -5.26 -24.38
N ILE A 130 -49.22 -3.96 -24.62
CA ILE A 130 -49.99 -3.20 -25.61
C ILE A 130 -49.27 -3.35 -26.95
N ALA A 131 -49.99 -3.85 -27.95
CA ALA A 131 -49.49 -3.95 -29.33
C ALA A 131 -49.24 -2.53 -29.89
N THR A 132 -48.00 -2.26 -30.28
CA THR A 132 -47.60 -1.02 -30.93
C THR A 132 -48.15 -0.99 -32.35
N ALA A 133 -49.05 -0.05 -32.64
CA ALA A 133 -49.52 0.20 -34.01
C ALA A 133 -48.43 0.91 -34.82
N THR A 134 -48.07 0.32 -35.96
CA THR A 134 -47.18 0.88 -36.98
C THR A 134 -47.75 2.19 -37.53
N PRO A 135 -47.00 3.32 -37.55
CA PRO A 135 -47.48 4.54 -38.16
C PRO A 135 -47.44 4.44 -39.70
N THR A 136 -48.60 4.71 -40.31
CA THR A 136 -48.78 4.89 -41.76
C THR A 136 -48.11 6.19 -42.23
N PRO A 137 -47.35 6.19 -43.35
CA PRO A 137 -46.73 7.41 -43.86
C PRO A 137 -47.80 8.40 -44.36
N VAL A 138 -47.81 9.61 -43.77
CA VAL A 138 -48.64 10.74 -44.22
C VAL A 138 -47.87 11.52 -45.27
N GLN A 139 -48.43 11.59 -46.48
CA GLN A 139 -47.92 12.37 -47.59
C GLN A 139 -48.20 13.86 -47.33
N VAL A 140 -47.15 14.67 -47.11
CA VAL A 140 -47.27 16.11 -46.92
C VAL A 140 -47.09 16.80 -48.28
N ASN A 141 -48.19 17.30 -48.85
CA ASN A 141 -48.18 18.23 -49.96
C ASN A 141 -47.80 19.62 -49.44
N THR A 142 -46.62 20.10 -49.80
CA THR A 142 -46.18 21.48 -49.54
C THR A 142 -46.75 22.43 -50.60
N PRO A 143 -47.57 23.45 -50.23
CA PRO A 143 -47.85 24.56 -51.13
C PRO A 143 -46.71 25.58 -51.10
N THR A 144 -46.26 25.96 -52.29
CA THR A 144 -45.28 27.02 -52.55
C THR A 144 -45.85 28.36 -52.10
N LEU A 145 -45.19 29.04 -51.15
CA LEU A 145 -45.51 30.43 -50.80
C LEU A 145 -44.52 31.40 -51.45
N THR A 146 -45.14 32.41 -52.05
CA THR A 146 -44.62 33.57 -52.78
C THR A 146 -43.61 34.40 -51.96
N PRO A 147 -42.56 34.97 -52.57
CA PRO A 147 -41.56 35.76 -51.86
C PRO A 147 -42.14 37.10 -51.36
N THR A 148 -42.15 37.30 -50.05
CA THR A 148 -42.42 38.59 -49.40
C THR A 148 -41.12 39.38 -49.20
N GLY A 149 -41.24 40.70 -49.34
CA GLY A 149 -40.13 41.64 -49.53
C GLY A 149 -39.06 41.64 -48.44
N THR A 150 -37.82 41.83 -48.93
CA THR A 150 -36.59 42.10 -48.19
C THR A 150 -36.74 43.25 -47.20
N SER A 151 -36.57 42.97 -45.91
CA SER A 151 -36.32 43.98 -44.89
C SER A 151 -34.87 44.48 -44.97
N THR A 152 -34.76 45.80 -44.93
CA THR A 152 -33.53 46.60 -44.87
C THR A 152 -32.59 46.13 -43.74
N PRO A 153 -31.26 46.05 -43.95
CA PRO A 153 -30.33 45.60 -42.92
C PRO A 153 -30.31 46.59 -41.75
N THR A 154 -30.59 46.08 -40.55
CA THR A 154 -30.38 46.77 -39.27
C THR A 154 -28.88 46.92 -39.03
N ALA A 155 -28.46 48.08 -38.52
CA ALA A 155 -27.06 48.39 -38.25
C ALA A 155 -26.41 47.32 -37.35
N THR A 156 -25.29 46.78 -37.82
CA THR A 156 -24.43 45.84 -37.10
C THR A 156 -23.87 46.52 -35.85
N ASP A 157 -24.08 45.93 -34.68
CA ASP A 157 -23.50 46.39 -33.43
C ASP A 157 -21.96 46.47 -33.56
N THR A 158 -21.42 47.58 -33.05
CA THR A 158 -19.99 47.88 -33.04
C THR A 158 -19.27 46.82 -32.19
N PRO A 159 -18.14 46.24 -32.64
CA PRO A 159 -17.44 45.23 -31.87
C PRO A 159 -17.05 45.79 -30.49
N THR A 160 -17.54 45.14 -29.44
CA THR A 160 -17.14 45.39 -28.06
C THR A 160 -15.64 45.20 -27.95
N ALA A 161 -14.95 46.17 -27.33
CA ALA A 161 -13.51 46.12 -27.14
C ALA A 161 -13.12 44.78 -26.51
N THR A 162 -12.24 44.04 -27.18
CA THR A 162 -11.66 42.80 -26.69
C THR A 162 -10.83 43.13 -25.46
N ASP A 163 -11.08 42.44 -24.34
CA ASP A 163 -10.32 42.63 -23.11
C ASP A 163 -8.83 42.53 -23.40
N THR A 164 -8.10 43.55 -22.95
CA THR A 164 -6.64 43.63 -23.08
C THR A 164 -6.05 42.43 -22.36
N PRO A 165 -5.10 41.68 -22.95
CA PRO A 165 -4.51 40.51 -22.29
C PRO A 165 -3.97 40.93 -20.93
N THR A 166 -4.54 40.35 -19.88
CA THR A 166 -4.08 40.51 -18.50
C THR A 166 -2.59 40.18 -18.48
N ALA A 167 -1.78 41.08 -17.89
CA ALA A 167 -0.35 40.89 -17.79
C ALA A 167 -0.06 39.49 -17.24
N THR A 168 0.66 38.69 -18.03
CA THR A 168 1.09 37.35 -17.61
C THR A 168 1.99 37.54 -16.40
N ASP A 169 1.64 36.92 -15.27
CA ASP A 169 2.43 37.00 -14.05
C ASP A 169 3.89 36.68 -14.38
N THR A 170 4.77 37.61 -14.03
CA THR A 170 6.21 37.41 -14.18
C THR A 170 6.57 36.23 -13.28
N PRO A 171 7.18 35.15 -13.80
CA PRO A 171 7.49 33.98 -12.99
C PRO A 171 8.37 34.43 -11.81
N THR A 172 7.91 34.16 -10.60
CA THR A 172 8.68 34.39 -9.37
C THR A 172 10.00 33.62 -9.52
N PRO A 173 11.17 34.24 -9.28
CA PRO A 173 12.44 33.55 -9.40
C PRO A 173 12.46 32.32 -8.51
N THR A 174 12.60 31.14 -9.11
CA THR A 174 12.76 29.88 -8.39
C THR A 174 14.03 29.96 -7.56
N THR A 175 13.93 29.67 -6.26
CA THR A 175 15.09 29.62 -5.37
C THR A 175 16.08 28.58 -5.90
N THR A 176 17.33 28.98 -6.12
CA THR A 176 18.36 28.04 -6.56
C THR A 176 18.76 27.15 -5.37
N PRO A 177 18.66 25.82 -5.48
CA PRO A 177 19.12 24.92 -4.44
C PRO A 177 20.59 25.18 -4.14
N THR A 178 20.91 25.33 -2.85
CA THR A 178 22.30 25.52 -2.40
C THR A 178 22.75 24.24 -1.72
N PRO A 179 23.96 23.73 -2.01
CA PRO A 179 24.47 22.54 -1.32
C PRO A 179 24.50 22.76 0.20
N VAL A 180 24.04 21.76 0.94
CA VAL A 180 24.03 21.78 2.41
C VAL A 180 25.17 20.87 2.89
N PRO A 181 26.19 21.40 3.59
CA PRO A 181 27.31 20.58 4.06
C PRO A 181 26.86 19.52 5.07
N VAL A 182 27.43 18.31 4.97
CA VAL A 182 27.16 17.22 5.92
C VAL A 182 27.74 17.56 7.29
N THR A 183 26.92 17.55 8.34
CA THR A 183 27.37 17.95 9.70
C THR A 183 27.72 16.81 10.66
N GLY A 184 27.78 15.57 10.17
CA GLY A 184 28.27 14.42 10.93
C GLY A 184 27.99 13.10 10.21
N GLN A 185 27.90 12.00 10.95
CA GLN A 185 27.65 10.68 10.39
C GLN A 185 26.36 10.09 10.97
N PRO A 186 25.44 9.55 10.16
CA PRO A 186 24.25 8.88 10.64
C PRO A 186 24.56 7.85 11.73
N ALA A 187 23.74 7.81 12.77
CA ALA A 187 23.88 6.89 13.89
C ALA A 187 22.53 6.34 14.35
N LEU A 188 22.47 5.03 14.58
CA LEU A 188 21.32 4.38 15.21
C LEU A 188 21.29 4.76 16.70
N THR A 189 20.23 5.43 17.13
CA THR A 189 20.08 5.87 18.53
C THR A 189 19.11 5.00 19.32
N LYS A 190 18.16 4.33 18.65
CA LYS A 190 17.22 3.39 19.27
C LYS A 190 16.91 2.22 18.34
N LEU A 191 16.66 1.06 18.95
CA LEU A 191 16.18 -0.15 18.31
C LEU A 191 15.32 -0.90 19.32
N GLU A 192 14.03 -1.03 19.07
CA GLU A 192 13.06 -1.53 20.05
C GLU A 192 12.00 -2.39 19.35
N GLN A 193 11.62 -3.51 19.95
CA GLN A 193 10.47 -4.27 19.47
C GLN A 193 9.19 -3.55 19.90
N VAL A 194 8.32 -3.23 18.94
CA VAL A 194 7.00 -2.65 19.19
C VAL A 194 6.04 -3.75 19.62
N THR A 195 6.00 -4.85 18.86
CA THR A 195 5.14 -6.01 19.12
C THR A 195 5.74 -7.26 18.47
N ASP A 196 5.28 -8.44 18.88
CA ASP A 196 5.50 -9.74 18.22
C ASP A 196 4.20 -10.34 17.65
N GLN A 197 3.16 -9.51 17.50
CA GLN A 197 1.83 -9.89 17.00
C GLN A 197 1.45 -9.20 15.68
N ALA A 198 2.36 -8.45 15.06
CA ALA A 198 2.05 -7.63 13.88
C ALA A 198 1.81 -8.43 12.62
N PHE A 199 2.24 -9.68 12.57
CA PHE A 199 1.99 -10.55 11.43
C PHE A 199 1.51 -11.85 12.03
N GLY A 200 0.58 -12.52 11.37
CA GLY A 200 -0.07 -13.70 11.92
C GLY A 200 0.94 -14.76 12.36
N GLN A 201 0.47 -15.81 13.03
CA GLN A 201 1.32 -16.96 13.35
C GLN A 201 2.06 -17.43 12.07
N ASN A 202 3.28 -17.99 12.22
CA ASN A 202 4.06 -18.52 11.10
C ASN A 202 3.13 -19.28 10.12
N ASP A 203 3.10 -18.86 8.85
CA ASP A 203 2.21 -19.31 7.77
C ASP A 203 0.85 -18.58 7.58
N THR A 204 0.48 -17.61 8.43
CA THR A 204 -0.74 -16.78 8.21
C THR A 204 -0.37 -15.44 7.62
N TYR A 205 -0.64 -15.25 6.33
CA TYR A 205 -0.40 -13.99 5.62
C TYR A 205 -1.22 -12.84 6.21
N VAL A 206 -0.51 -11.82 6.69
CA VAL A 206 -1.06 -10.54 7.15
C VAL A 206 -0.32 -9.43 6.40
N PRO A 207 -1.03 -8.54 5.69
CA PRO A 207 -0.44 -7.68 4.68
C PRO A 207 0.35 -6.48 5.23
N ASN A 208 0.80 -6.51 6.50
CA ASN A 208 1.74 -5.50 6.99
C ASN A 208 3.08 -5.55 6.25
N SER A 209 3.36 -6.57 5.45
CA SER A 209 4.57 -6.64 4.62
C SER A 209 4.50 -5.69 3.42
N TRP A 210 3.30 -5.30 3.00
CA TRP A 210 3.07 -4.56 1.77
C TRP A 210 2.71 -3.09 2.01
N GLY A 211 2.73 -2.30 0.95
CA GLY A 211 2.27 -0.92 0.97
C GLY A 211 3.36 0.08 1.39
N VAL A 212 4.38 0.25 0.56
CA VAL A 212 5.46 1.24 0.75
C VAL A 212 4.96 2.68 0.92
N GLN A 213 3.79 2.97 0.37
CA GLN A 213 3.07 4.24 0.45
C GLN A 213 2.23 4.43 1.72
N LYS A 214 2.17 3.41 2.60
CA LYS A 214 1.41 3.47 3.85
C LYS A 214 2.16 4.24 4.92
N GLU A 215 1.46 5.14 5.57
CA GLU A 215 1.98 5.91 6.69
C GLU A 215 1.69 5.18 8.00
N ARG A 216 2.74 4.78 8.74
CA ARG A 216 2.64 3.81 9.84
C ARG A 216 3.01 4.31 11.22
N ILE A 217 3.87 5.33 11.29
CA ILE A 217 4.33 5.92 12.55
C ILE A 217 4.06 7.43 12.52
N VAL A 218 4.00 8.11 13.65
CA VAL A 218 3.99 9.59 13.71
C VAL A 218 4.64 10.03 15.02
N ARG A 219 5.19 11.25 15.00
CA ARG A 219 5.73 11.91 16.20
C ARG A 219 4.93 13.16 16.53
N THR A 220 4.55 13.36 17.79
CA THR A 220 3.94 14.63 18.22
C THR A 220 4.99 15.69 18.50
N SER A 221 4.57 16.95 18.59
CA SER A 221 5.44 18.08 18.93
C SER A 221 6.14 17.92 20.28
N ASN A 222 5.53 17.18 21.22
CA ASN A 222 6.09 16.86 22.53
C ASN A 222 6.99 15.61 22.54
N GLY A 223 7.12 14.94 21.38
CA GLY A 223 7.99 13.78 21.21
C GLY A 223 7.33 12.42 21.51
N ASP A 224 6.02 12.37 21.72
CA ASP A 224 5.28 11.10 21.77
C ASP A 224 5.34 10.41 20.40
N LEU A 225 5.44 9.09 20.40
CA LEU A 225 5.47 8.28 19.18
C LEU A 225 4.29 7.35 19.14
N PHE A 226 3.62 7.31 18.00
CA PHE A 226 2.49 6.42 17.74
C PHE A 226 2.77 5.60 16.51
N THR A 227 2.51 4.30 16.55
CA THR A 227 2.57 3.44 15.36
C THR A 227 1.34 2.57 15.25
N VAL A 228 1.01 2.17 14.03
CA VAL A 228 -0.10 1.27 13.74
C VAL A 228 0.39 0.00 13.04
N TYR A 229 -0.21 -1.13 13.40
CA TYR A 229 -0.09 -2.39 12.67
C TYR A 229 -1.46 -3.07 12.62
N ILE A 230 -1.61 -4.10 11.78
CA ILE A 230 -2.80 -4.97 11.81
C ILE A 230 -2.48 -6.40 12.23
N ASP A 231 -3.39 -7.12 12.87
CA ASP A 231 -3.27 -8.57 13.06
C ASP A 231 -4.18 -9.34 12.06
N ALA A 232 -4.27 -10.67 12.21
CA ALA A 232 -5.11 -11.50 11.33
C ALA A 232 -6.61 -11.19 11.43
N GLY A 233 -7.06 -10.60 12.55
CA GLY A 233 -8.45 -10.31 12.86
C GLY A 233 -9.39 -11.50 12.75
N GLN A 234 -10.63 -11.23 12.35
CA GLN A 234 -11.67 -12.26 12.23
C GLN A 234 -11.60 -13.01 10.90
N ASP A 235 -11.31 -12.29 9.82
CA ASP A 235 -11.20 -12.81 8.46
C ASP A 235 -10.44 -11.83 7.57
N LEU A 236 -10.32 -12.15 6.27
CA LEU A 236 -9.56 -11.35 5.30
C LEU A 236 -10.14 -9.94 5.06
N GLN A 237 -11.40 -9.68 5.38
CA GLN A 237 -12.07 -8.36 5.24
C GLN A 237 -12.22 -7.64 6.59
N ASN A 238 -11.90 -8.31 7.69
CA ASN A 238 -12.10 -7.86 9.06
C ASN A 238 -10.84 -8.08 9.90
N ARG A 239 -9.70 -7.63 9.40
CA ARG A 239 -8.44 -7.57 10.14
C ARG A 239 -8.54 -6.50 11.23
N GLN A 240 -7.74 -6.63 12.29
CA GLN A 240 -7.79 -5.68 13.41
C GLN A 240 -6.58 -4.75 13.35
N TRP A 241 -6.78 -3.43 13.36
CA TRP A 241 -5.68 -2.48 13.57
C TRP A 241 -5.43 -2.28 15.06
N HIS A 242 -4.18 -1.97 15.40
CA HIS A 242 -3.71 -1.69 16.74
C HIS A 242 -2.95 -0.36 16.74
N LEU A 243 -3.26 0.53 17.68
CA LEU A 243 -2.55 1.80 17.89
C LEU A 243 -1.66 1.69 19.13
N LEU A 244 -0.37 1.88 18.91
CA LEU A 244 0.68 1.66 19.90
C LEU A 244 1.31 3.00 20.21
N HIS A 245 1.45 3.34 21.49
CA HIS A 245 2.10 4.55 21.97
C HIS A 245 3.40 4.20 22.68
N ARG A 246 4.48 4.91 22.35
CA ARG A 246 5.73 4.82 23.08
C ARG A 246 5.68 5.77 24.27
N THR A 247 5.54 5.20 25.45
CA THR A 247 5.54 5.91 26.73
C THR A 247 6.86 6.65 26.98
N ALA A 248 6.82 7.66 27.86
CA ALA A 248 8.00 8.42 28.27
C ALA A 248 9.09 7.54 28.92
N THR A 249 8.72 6.42 29.55
CA THR A 249 9.67 5.44 30.11
C THR A 249 10.31 4.56 29.04
N GLY A 250 9.83 4.63 27.80
CA GLY A 250 10.35 3.90 26.65
C GLY A 250 9.69 2.56 26.35
N ASN A 251 8.58 2.23 27.02
CA ASN A 251 7.80 1.04 26.72
C ASN A 251 6.73 1.36 25.65
N TRP A 252 6.42 0.37 24.82
CA TRP A 252 5.27 0.42 23.91
C TRP A 252 4.01 -0.11 24.60
N GLU A 253 2.92 0.63 24.51
CA GLU A 253 1.61 0.22 25.04
C GLU A 253 0.52 0.33 23.97
N GLU A 254 -0.40 -0.63 23.95
CA GLU A 254 -1.60 -0.57 23.12
C GLU A 254 -2.62 0.38 23.74
N LEU A 255 -2.97 1.44 23.00
CA LEU A 255 -3.99 2.39 23.42
C LEU A 255 -5.37 2.03 22.90
N ASN A 256 -5.43 1.57 21.65
CA ASN A 256 -6.69 1.34 20.98
C ASN A 256 -6.55 0.31 19.86
N LYS A 257 -7.69 -0.23 19.42
CA LYS A 257 -7.78 -1.17 18.31
C LYS A 257 -9.17 -1.18 17.70
N GLY A 258 -9.28 -1.66 16.47
CA GLY A 258 -10.56 -1.74 15.78
C GLY A 258 -10.46 -2.46 14.46
N ASN A 259 -11.53 -2.48 13.68
CA ASN A 259 -11.55 -3.14 12.39
C ASN A 259 -10.85 -2.28 11.32
N ALA A 260 -9.83 -2.85 10.68
CA ALA A 260 -8.99 -2.24 9.66
C ALA A 260 -9.58 -2.38 8.26
N GLY A 261 -10.31 -3.46 7.99
CA GLY A 261 -10.58 -3.95 6.64
C GLY A 261 -9.63 -5.08 6.26
N THR A 262 -9.12 -5.02 5.03
CA THR A 262 -8.26 -6.04 4.42
C THR A 262 -6.76 -5.70 4.51
N GLU A 263 -6.42 -4.42 4.37
CA GLU A 263 -5.04 -3.94 4.22
C GLU A 263 -4.61 -3.05 5.40
N PRO A 264 -3.30 -2.81 5.60
CA PRO A 264 -2.82 -1.91 6.64
C PRO A 264 -3.45 -0.52 6.54
N ILE A 265 -3.71 0.08 7.70
CA ILE A 265 -4.31 1.40 7.82
C ILE A 265 -3.24 2.48 7.75
N ASN A 266 -3.65 3.73 7.47
CA ASN A 266 -2.74 4.88 7.51
C ASN A 266 -2.93 5.65 8.81
N ILE A 267 -1.84 6.14 9.38
CA ILE A 267 -1.82 7.16 10.44
C ILE A 267 -1.14 8.43 9.92
N VAL A 268 -1.79 9.58 10.12
CA VAL A 268 -1.19 10.90 9.88
C VAL A 268 -1.43 11.80 11.09
N ARG A 269 -0.55 12.79 11.28
CA ARG A 269 -0.58 13.73 12.42
C ARG A 269 -0.91 15.13 11.92
N GLY A 270 -2.00 15.71 12.43
CA GLY A 270 -2.38 17.08 12.12
C GLY A 270 -1.47 18.11 12.82
N PRO A 271 -1.59 19.40 12.45
CA PRO A 271 -0.72 20.46 12.94
C PRO A 271 -0.76 20.66 14.46
N HIS A 272 -1.85 20.28 15.12
CA HIS A 272 -2.06 20.40 16.57
C HIS A 272 -1.91 19.07 17.33
N ASP A 273 -1.15 18.12 16.77
CA ASP A 273 -0.94 16.76 17.33
C ASP A 273 -2.19 15.86 17.35
N GLU A 274 -3.23 16.21 16.62
CA GLU A 274 -4.35 15.31 16.38
C GLU A 274 -3.91 14.11 15.52
N LEU A 275 -4.41 12.92 15.87
CA LEU A 275 -4.14 11.69 15.13
C LEU A 275 -5.32 11.37 14.22
N HIS A 276 -5.04 11.05 12.97
CA HIS A 276 -6.03 10.63 11.99
C HIS A 276 -5.72 9.22 11.50
N LEU A 277 -6.72 8.32 11.58
CA LEU A 277 -6.66 6.95 11.08
C LEU A 277 -7.71 6.74 9.99
N PHE A 278 -7.36 5.94 8.99
CA PHE A 278 -8.25 5.62 7.87
C PHE A 278 -8.41 4.11 7.70
N THR A 279 -9.64 3.61 7.82
CA THR A 279 -9.95 2.18 7.84
C THR A 279 -11.11 1.82 6.91
N TRP A 280 -11.22 0.53 6.59
CA TRP A 280 -12.18 0.00 5.62
C TRP A 280 -12.98 -1.18 6.20
N PRO A 281 -13.66 -0.99 7.35
CA PRO A 281 -14.19 -2.10 8.12
C PRO A 281 -15.27 -2.90 7.37
N GLY A 282 -15.06 -4.21 7.27
CA GLY A 282 -15.99 -5.13 6.60
C GLY A 282 -16.18 -4.87 5.10
N THR A 283 -15.24 -4.13 4.50
CA THR A 283 -15.15 -3.71 3.09
C THR A 283 -16.41 -3.97 2.23
N ALA A 284 -17.17 -2.90 2.00
CA ALA A 284 -18.21 -2.81 0.99
C ALA A 284 -18.26 -1.36 0.47
N GLY A 285 -17.08 -0.78 0.20
CA GLY A 285 -16.93 0.63 -0.17
C GLY A 285 -17.13 1.60 0.98
N LYS A 286 -16.84 1.17 2.21
CA LYS A 286 -17.00 1.97 3.42
C LYS A 286 -15.65 2.45 3.95
N LEU A 287 -15.23 3.65 3.54
CA LEU A 287 -14.09 4.34 4.16
C LEU A 287 -14.53 5.02 5.46
N VAL A 288 -13.80 4.76 6.54
CA VAL A 288 -14.02 5.33 7.87
C VAL A 288 -12.81 6.14 8.30
N HIS A 289 -13.07 7.36 8.74
CA HIS A 289 -12.07 8.23 9.36
C HIS A 289 -12.26 8.23 10.87
N LEU A 290 -11.16 7.99 11.59
CA LEU A 290 -11.08 8.14 13.04
C LEU A 290 -10.15 9.29 13.36
N SER A 291 -10.62 10.27 14.13
CA SER A 291 -9.81 11.40 14.61
C SER A 291 -9.71 11.40 16.13
N SER A 292 -8.52 11.65 16.65
CA SER A 292 -8.26 11.79 18.08
C SER A 292 -7.55 13.11 18.36
N THR A 293 -8.07 13.87 19.32
CA THR A 293 -7.46 15.11 19.85
C THR A 293 -6.90 14.92 21.26
N ASP A 294 -6.84 13.67 21.75
CA ASP A 294 -6.40 13.32 23.10
C ASP A 294 -5.33 12.23 23.08
N LEU A 295 -4.48 12.26 22.05
CA LEU A 295 -3.33 11.37 21.87
C LEU A 295 -3.73 9.89 21.77
N GLY A 296 -4.77 9.59 21.00
CA GLY A 296 -5.21 8.23 20.69
C GLY A 296 -6.06 7.56 21.77
N LYS A 297 -6.36 8.23 22.88
CA LYS A 297 -7.16 7.66 23.98
C LYS A 297 -8.63 7.50 23.58
N THR A 298 -9.19 8.47 22.89
CA THR A 298 -10.55 8.40 22.34
C THR A 298 -10.55 8.82 20.87
N PHE A 299 -11.49 8.26 20.12
CA PHE A 299 -11.68 8.56 18.70
C PHE A 299 -13.11 9.03 18.42
N LYS A 300 -13.21 10.11 17.65
CA LYS A 300 -14.42 10.44 16.89
C LYS A 300 -14.36 9.68 15.58
N THR A 301 -15.51 9.15 15.14
CA THR A 301 -15.60 8.33 13.94
C THR A 301 -16.60 8.94 12.98
N GLU A 302 -16.24 9.02 11.70
CA GLU A 302 -17.13 9.43 10.62
C GLU A 302 -16.94 8.55 9.38
N ASP A 303 -18.05 8.30 8.69
CA ASP A 303 -18.05 7.60 7.41
C ASP A 303 -17.77 8.63 6.31
N LEU A 304 -16.70 8.42 5.54
CA LEU A 304 -16.33 9.32 4.44
C LEU A 304 -17.12 8.96 3.19
N SER A 305 -18.11 9.79 2.88
CA SER A 305 -18.98 9.60 1.71
C SER A 305 -18.19 9.63 0.40
N GLY A 306 -18.51 8.71 -0.51
CA GLY A 306 -17.85 8.60 -1.80
C GLY A 306 -18.33 7.37 -2.56
N ASN A 307 -18.06 7.33 -3.87
CA ASN A 307 -18.30 6.15 -4.70
C ASN A 307 -17.09 5.22 -4.63
N TRP A 308 -16.79 4.72 -3.43
CA TRP A 308 -15.64 3.84 -3.20
C TRP A 308 -15.86 2.45 -3.80
N SER A 309 -14.77 1.80 -4.20
CA SER A 309 -14.75 0.39 -4.59
C SER A 309 -15.15 -0.50 -3.42
N THR A 310 -15.84 -1.59 -3.71
CA THR A 310 -16.31 -2.53 -2.70
C THR A 310 -15.17 -3.24 -1.97
N ASP A 311 -14.11 -3.57 -2.69
CA ASP A 311 -12.81 -3.98 -2.14
C ASP A 311 -12.07 -2.76 -1.60
N GLN A 312 -11.28 -2.91 -0.52
CA GLN A 312 -10.41 -1.85 -0.02
C GLN A 312 -9.39 -1.40 -1.07
N GLY A 313 -8.89 -2.33 -1.91
CA GLY A 313 -7.87 -2.04 -2.91
C GLY A 313 -6.59 -1.40 -2.33
N TYR A 314 -5.77 -0.80 -3.19
CA TYR A 314 -4.60 -0.06 -2.72
C TYR A 314 -5.01 1.35 -2.29
N SER A 315 -4.68 1.70 -1.05
CA SER A 315 -5.01 2.99 -0.44
C SER A 315 -3.83 3.58 0.29
N SER A 316 -3.76 4.91 0.36
CA SER A 316 -2.87 5.64 1.26
C SER A 316 -3.46 7.00 1.61
N ALA A 317 -2.81 7.69 2.53
CA ALA A 317 -3.19 9.02 2.97
C ALA A 317 -1.96 9.95 2.95
N GLY A 318 -2.20 11.24 2.73
CA GLY A 318 -1.19 12.29 2.82
C GLY A 318 -1.78 13.50 3.54
N ILE A 319 -0.93 14.29 4.19
CA ILE A 319 -1.31 15.53 4.88
C ILE A 319 -0.23 16.58 4.66
N ASN A 320 -0.63 17.85 4.48
CA ASN A 320 0.30 18.98 4.38
C ASN A 320 0.43 19.71 5.72
N ASP A 321 1.32 20.70 5.79
CA ASP A 321 1.57 21.48 7.01
C ASP A 321 0.35 22.31 7.47
N LYS A 322 -0.61 22.54 6.58
CA LYS A 322 -1.88 23.22 6.90
C LYS A 322 -2.91 22.28 7.52
N GLY A 323 -2.67 20.97 7.49
CA GLY A 323 -3.63 19.96 7.90
C GLY A 323 -4.67 19.61 6.84
N ASP A 324 -4.46 19.97 5.57
CA ASP A 324 -5.27 19.42 4.48
C ASP A 324 -4.88 17.95 4.28
N ILE A 325 -5.87 17.06 4.21
CA ILE A 325 -5.67 15.62 4.15
C ILE A 325 -6.24 15.07 2.86
N VAL A 326 -5.51 14.18 2.21
CA VAL A 326 -6.01 13.36 1.11
C VAL A 326 -6.00 11.90 1.50
N VAL A 327 -7.05 11.18 1.15
CA VAL A 327 -7.12 9.72 1.27
C VAL A 327 -7.59 9.17 -0.06
N TYR A 328 -6.95 8.12 -0.55
CA TYR A 328 -7.27 7.57 -1.85
C TYR A 328 -7.43 6.05 -1.82
N GLN A 329 -8.03 5.56 -2.91
CA GLN A 329 -8.19 4.17 -3.27
C GLN A 329 -8.01 4.04 -4.79
N THR A 330 -7.29 3.00 -5.22
CA THR A 330 -7.22 2.61 -6.63
C THR A 330 -8.29 1.57 -6.95
N ALA A 331 -8.85 1.61 -8.15
CA ALA A 331 -9.89 0.68 -8.55
C ALA A 331 -9.50 -0.15 -9.80
N GLU A 332 -10.39 -0.25 -10.79
CA GLU A 332 -10.35 -1.24 -11.86
C GLU A 332 -9.08 -1.20 -12.73
N ASP A 333 -8.79 -2.31 -13.44
CA ASP A 333 -7.61 -2.46 -14.30
C ASP A 333 -7.64 -1.53 -15.53
N GLN A 334 -8.81 -1.41 -16.17
CA GLN A 334 -9.01 -0.61 -17.40
C GLN A 334 -10.51 -0.25 -17.60
N PRO A 335 -10.88 1.05 -17.74
CA PRO A 335 -10.01 2.19 -17.43
C PRO A 335 -9.59 2.12 -15.97
N GLY A 336 -8.35 2.54 -15.69
CA GLY A 336 -7.90 2.70 -14.31
C GLY A 336 -8.68 3.82 -13.62
N ARG A 337 -8.75 3.79 -12.29
CA ARG A 337 -9.29 4.93 -11.54
C ARG A 337 -8.52 5.26 -10.27
N PHE A 338 -8.47 6.56 -9.99
CA PHE A 338 -8.26 7.08 -8.65
C PHE A 338 -9.59 7.54 -8.07
N LEU A 339 -9.95 6.96 -6.93
CA LEU A 339 -11.05 7.39 -6.07
C LEU A 339 -10.39 8.05 -4.86
N TRP A 340 -10.74 9.30 -4.55
CA TRP A 340 -10.08 10.00 -3.45
C TRP A 340 -10.99 11.02 -2.80
N THR A 341 -10.68 11.33 -1.55
CA THR A 341 -11.34 12.40 -0.81
C THR A 341 -10.30 13.38 -0.28
N TYR A 342 -10.69 14.65 -0.21
CA TYR A 342 -9.85 15.74 0.26
C TYR A 342 -10.55 16.47 1.38
N TYR A 343 -9.89 16.53 2.53
CA TYR A 343 -10.23 17.39 3.65
C TYR A 343 -9.53 18.72 3.49
N SER A 344 -10.32 19.80 3.44
CA SER A 344 -9.75 21.14 3.57
C SER A 344 -9.74 21.55 5.03
N SER A 345 -8.57 21.88 5.57
CA SER A 345 -8.43 22.39 6.93
C SER A 345 -9.04 23.77 7.11
N THR A 346 -9.25 24.51 6.01
CA THR A 346 -9.88 25.83 6.02
C THR A 346 -11.41 25.74 6.11
N SER A 347 -12.05 24.86 5.34
CA SER A 347 -13.50 24.70 5.36
C SER A 347 -13.99 23.65 6.36
N HIS A 348 -13.09 22.80 6.85
CA HIS A 348 -13.37 21.61 7.64
C HIS A 348 -14.35 20.64 6.96
N GLN A 349 -14.27 20.52 5.64
CA GLN A 349 -15.14 19.65 4.85
C GLN A 349 -14.31 18.65 4.03
N TRP A 350 -14.86 17.43 3.92
CA TRP A 350 -14.40 16.41 2.98
C TRP A 350 -15.09 16.59 1.63
N THR A 351 -14.34 16.37 0.55
CA THR A 351 -14.86 16.38 -0.83
C THR A 351 -14.35 15.16 -1.59
N PHE A 352 -15.27 14.39 -2.16
CA PHE A 352 -14.94 13.18 -2.93
C PHE A 352 -14.76 13.51 -4.41
N HIS A 353 -13.78 12.86 -5.03
CA HIS A 353 -13.37 13.04 -6.41
C HIS A 353 -13.03 11.69 -7.06
N GLU A 354 -13.17 11.65 -8.38
CA GLU A 354 -12.83 10.50 -9.21
C GLU A 354 -12.09 10.95 -10.47
N ASN A 355 -11.00 10.25 -10.80
CA ASN A 355 -10.28 10.44 -12.05
C ASN A 355 -10.12 9.10 -12.77
N SER A 356 -10.45 9.08 -14.07
CA SER A 356 -10.20 7.93 -14.95
C SER A 356 -8.81 8.00 -15.57
N LEU A 357 -8.18 6.84 -15.74
CA LEU A 357 -6.84 6.62 -16.25
C LEU A 357 -6.88 5.65 -17.44
N ASP A 358 -5.80 5.60 -18.20
CA ASP A 358 -5.61 4.61 -19.26
C ASP A 358 -5.59 3.17 -18.70
N TYR A 359 -4.85 2.97 -17.62
CA TYR A 359 -4.70 1.71 -16.89
C TYR A 359 -4.65 1.95 -15.39
N ARG A 360 -4.76 0.88 -14.60
CA ARG A 360 -4.58 0.93 -13.15
C ARG A 360 -3.15 1.30 -12.77
N TYR A 361 -3.02 2.31 -11.91
CA TYR A 361 -1.79 2.67 -11.21
C TYR A 361 -2.02 2.53 -9.72
N THR A 362 -1.13 1.82 -9.02
CA THR A 362 -1.19 1.45 -7.60
C THR A 362 0.05 1.92 -6.85
N TYR A 363 0.12 1.59 -5.55
CA TYR A 363 1.18 2.02 -4.62
C TYR A 363 1.47 3.53 -4.70
N ALA A 364 0.40 4.31 -4.83
CA ALA A 364 0.48 5.71 -5.14
C ALA A 364 0.82 6.57 -3.90
N PHE A 365 1.73 7.52 -4.06
CA PHE A 365 2.05 8.52 -3.05
C PHE A 365 1.33 9.80 -3.40
N PHE A 366 0.51 10.31 -2.47
CA PHE A 366 -0.28 11.53 -2.65
C PHE A 366 0.25 12.64 -1.74
N PHE A 367 0.55 13.80 -2.33
CA PHE A 367 1.07 14.97 -1.63
C PHE A 367 0.12 16.15 -1.84
N PRO A 368 -0.77 16.45 -0.87
CA PRO A 368 -1.54 17.68 -0.92
C PRO A 368 -0.57 18.86 -0.83
N GLY A 369 -0.64 19.77 -1.79
CA GLY A 369 0.19 20.96 -1.84
C GLY A 369 -0.40 22.10 -1.02
N ASP A 370 0.37 23.18 -0.88
CA ASP A 370 -0.08 24.37 -0.16
C ASP A 370 -1.05 25.24 -0.96
N HIS A 371 -1.23 25.01 -2.25
CA HIS A 371 -2.02 25.89 -3.12
C HIS A 371 -3.31 25.22 -3.59
N ASN A 372 -3.90 24.35 -2.75
CA ASN A 372 -5.02 23.48 -3.13
C ASN A 372 -4.69 22.62 -4.36
N ASP A 373 -3.43 22.30 -4.57
CA ASP A 373 -2.96 21.40 -5.61
C ASP A 373 -2.66 20.02 -5.01
N LEU A 374 -2.52 19.01 -5.88
CA LEU A 374 -2.26 17.64 -5.47
C LEU A 374 -1.27 17.00 -6.43
N THR A 375 -0.18 16.48 -5.89
CA THR A 375 0.82 15.71 -6.62
C THR A 375 0.68 14.22 -6.32
N ILE A 376 0.84 13.38 -7.34
CA ILE A 376 0.73 11.93 -7.22
C ILE A 376 1.90 11.25 -7.95
N ALA A 377 2.51 10.25 -7.35
CA ALA A 377 3.42 9.31 -8.04
C ALA A 377 2.92 7.89 -7.86
N ALA A 378 2.76 7.12 -8.93
CA ALA A 378 2.20 5.78 -8.87
C ALA A 378 2.81 4.85 -9.92
N MET A 379 2.78 3.54 -9.66
CA MET A 379 3.25 2.51 -10.59
C MET A 379 2.10 1.76 -11.23
N ARG A 380 2.22 1.41 -12.50
CA ARG A 380 1.22 0.60 -13.21
C ARG A 380 1.18 -0.79 -12.61
N ASP A 381 -0.02 -1.31 -12.41
CA ASP A 381 -0.26 -2.67 -11.93
C ASP A 381 -1.48 -3.18 -12.69
N VAL A 382 -1.23 -3.95 -13.74
CA VAL A 382 -2.29 -4.35 -14.67
C VAL A 382 -2.05 -5.76 -15.20
N LYS A 383 -3.12 -6.47 -15.55
CA LYS A 383 -3.01 -7.77 -16.21
C LYS A 383 -2.27 -7.66 -17.53
N ARG A 384 -1.34 -8.58 -17.78
CA ARG A 384 -0.51 -8.62 -19.01
C ARG A 384 -1.33 -8.53 -20.30
N PRO A 385 -2.46 -9.26 -20.49
CA PRO A 385 -3.23 -9.19 -21.73
C PRO A 385 -3.81 -7.81 -22.05
N LEU A 386 -4.06 -6.95 -21.06
CA LEU A 386 -4.56 -5.59 -21.28
C LEU A 386 -3.50 -4.67 -21.93
N LEU A 387 -2.23 -5.07 -21.85
CA LEU A 387 -1.10 -4.42 -22.54
C LEU A 387 -0.71 -5.14 -23.83
N GLY A 388 -1.47 -6.16 -24.26
CA GLY A 388 -1.11 -7.01 -25.40
C GLY A 388 0.08 -7.94 -25.12
N LEU A 389 0.44 -8.13 -23.85
CA LEU A 389 1.49 -9.06 -23.44
C LEU A 389 0.90 -10.47 -23.25
N PRO A 390 1.68 -11.55 -23.49
CA PRO A 390 1.24 -12.90 -23.18
C PRO A 390 0.96 -13.07 -21.68
N SER A 391 -0.06 -13.86 -21.35
CA SER A 391 -0.33 -14.24 -19.97
C SER A 391 0.85 -15.01 -19.35
N ALA A 392 1.09 -14.78 -18.07
CA ALA A 392 2.06 -15.52 -17.27
C ALA A 392 1.43 -16.78 -16.66
N SER A 393 2.26 -17.79 -16.37
CA SER A 393 1.83 -18.92 -15.54
C SER A 393 1.90 -18.52 -14.08
N GLY A 394 0.76 -18.33 -13.42
CA GLY A 394 0.69 -17.91 -12.01
C GLY A 394 0.20 -16.47 -11.88
N PHE A 395 1.07 -15.57 -11.40
CA PHE A 395 0.73 -14.17 -11.22
C PHE A 395 0.73 -13.41 -12.55
N ASP A 396 -0.46 -13.10 -13.08
CA ASP A 396 -0.66 -12.56 -14.43
C ASP A 396 -0.63 -11.01 -14.49
N TYR A 397 -0.24 -10.35 -13.41
CA TYR A 397 -0.06 -8.90 -13.33
C TYR A 397 1.38 -8.51 -13.67
N VAL A 398 1.58 -7.28 -14.14
CA VAL A 398 2.89 -6.71 -14.45
C VAL A 398 3.01 -5.27 -13.97
N PHE A 399 4.14 -4.95 -13.35
CA PHE A 399 4.54 -3.62 -12.93
C PHE A 399 5.65 -3.12 -13.83
N ASN A 400 5.33 -2.24 -14.76
CA ASN A 400 6.29 -1.88 -15.80
C ASN A 400 6.19 -0.44 -16.32
N ALA A 401 5.47 0.42 -15.60
CA ALA A 401 5.46 1.84 -15.86
C ALA A 401 5.27 2.62 -14.56
N ILE A 402 5.81 3.84 -14.52
CA ILE A 402 5.59 4.82 -13.45
C ILE A 402 5.10 6.10 -14.10
N LYS A 403 4.08 6.71 -13.49
CA LYS A 403 3.55 8.01 -13.88
C LYS A 403 3.59 8.97 -12.69
N TYR A 404 3.88 10.22 -13.03
CA TYR A 404 3.65 11.39 -12.20
C TYR A 404 2.32 12.00 -12.63
N PHE A 405 1.50 12.39 -11.66
CA PHE A 405 0.27 13.10 -11.91
C PHE A 405 0.21 14.38 -11.08
N TYR A 406 -0.51 15.37 -11.62
CA TYR A 406 -0.68 16.65 -10.99
C TYR A 406 -2.11 17.17 -11.20
N ILE A 407 -2.73 17.60 -10.11
CA ILE A 407 -3.97 18.36 -10.11
C ILE A 407 -3.62 19.75 -9.60
N LYS A 408 -3.84 20.76 -10.44
CA LYS A 408 -3.53 22.16 -10.10
C LYS A 408 -4.48 22.76 -9.06
N ASP A 409 -5.71 22.27 -9.01
CA ASP A 409 -6.77 22.77 -8.15
C ASP A 409 -7.72 21.62 -7.79
N VAL A 410 -7.73 21.19 -6.53
CA VAL A 410 -8.57 20.08 -6.05
C VAL A 410 -10.07 20.41 -6.11
N THR A 411 -10.45 21.68 -6.23
CA THR A 411 -11.87 22.06 -6.43
C THR A 411 -12.34 21.84 -7.87
N ASN A 412 -11.39 21.74 -8.81
CA ASN A 412 -11.60 21.38 -10.20
C ASN A 412 -10.54 20.34 -10.61
N PRO A 413 -10.70 19.07 -10.19
CA PRO A 413 -9.65 18.05 -10.14
C PRO A 413 -9.28 17.49 -11.52
N VAL A 414 -8.76 18.33 -12.42
CA VAL A 414 -8.29 17.92 -13.74
C VAL A 414 -6.90 17.32 -13.60
N LEU A 415 -6.81 16.00 -13.80
CA LEU A 415 -5.58 15.25 -13.71
C LEU A 415 -4.69 15.50 -14.94
N GLN A 416 -3.49 16.01 -14.71
CA GLN A 416 -2.41 16.06 -15.69
C GLN A 416 -1.47 14.90 -15.44
N GLU A 417 -0.90 14.31 -16.49
CA GLU A 417 0.00 13.17 -16.38
C GLU A 417 1.33 13.40 -17.10
N LEU A 418 2.39 12.84 -16.53
CA LEU A 418 3.72 12.77 -17.09
C LEU A 418 4.22 11.33 -16.96
N LYS A 419 4.57 10.71 -18.09
CA LYS A 419 5.25 9.42 -18.10
C LYS A 419 6.65 9.58 -17.50
N VAL A 420 6.94 8.81 -16.46
CA VAL A 420 8.25 8.84 -15.76
C VAL A 420 9.15 7.74 -16.32
N ALA A 421 8.71 6.49 -16.23
CA ALA A 421 9.44 5.34 -16.73
C ALA A 421 8.46 4.33 -17.31
N GLU A 422 8.90 3.58 -18.32
CA GLU A 422 8.20 2.37 -18.78
C GLU A 422 9.22 1.43 -19.41
N VAL A 423 9.26 0.21 -18.89
CA VAL A 423 10.21 -0.83 -19.33
C VAL A 423 9.39 -2.01 -19.85
N GLN A 424 9.80 -2.62 -20.94
CA GLN A 424 9.11 -3.81 -21.45
C GLN A 424 9.67 -5.05 -20.76
N PRO A 425 8.82 -5.99 -20.29
CA PRO A 425 9.30 -7.26 -19.78
C PRO A 425 10.05 -8.02 -20.87
N GLN A 426 11.17 -8.66 -20.51
CA GLN A 426 11.97 -9.50 -21.40
C GLN A 426 11.48 -10.95 -21.38
N ASN A 427 10.79 -11.38 -20.31
CA ASN A 427 10.24 -12.71 -20.11
C ASN A 427 8.79 -12.67 -19.62
N ASN A 428 8.07 -13.78 -19.80
CA ASN A 428 6.68 -13.91 -19.33
C ASN A 428 6.56 -13.95 -17.80
N ASN A 429 7.64 -14.26 -17.09
CA ASN A 429 7.67 -14.33 -15.62
C ASN A 429 8.17 -13.02 -14.99
N ASP A 430 8.49 -12.00 -15.78
CA ASP A 430 8.91 -10.71 -15.23
C ASP A 430 7.67 -9.98 -14.71
N ILE A 431 7.58 -9.82 -13.39
CA ILE A 431 6.47 -9.20 -12.67
C ILE A 431 6.82 -7.74 -12.35
N ASP A 432 7.84 -7.54 -11.49
CA ASP A 432 8.31 -6.23 -11.02
C ASP A 432 9.36 -5.62 -11.95
N VAL A 433 8.97 -5.31 -13.19
CA VAL A 433 9.88 -4.76 -14.22
C VAL A 433 10.30 -3.33 -13.88
N THR A 434 9.38 -2.52 -13.37
CA THR A 434 9.60 -1.14 -12.93
C THR A 434 8.81 -0.91 -11.64
N TYR A 435 9.52 -1.04 -10.52
CA TYR A 435 8.91 -1.03 -9.19
C TYR A 435 9.17 0.30 -8.48
N LEU A 436 8.10 1.03 -8.15
CA LEU A 436 8.18 2.29 -7.40
C LEU A 436 8.44 1.99 -5.92
N THR A 437 9.57 2.43 -5.40
CA THR A 437 9.98 2.11 -4.02
C THR A 437 9.66 3.25 -3.06
N ASP A 438 9.74 4.49 -3.54
CA ASP A 438 9.42 5.66 -2.75
C ASP A 438 9.12 6.90 -3.59
N SER A 439 8.40 7.85 -2.99
CA SER A 439 8.25 9.21 -3.50
C SER A 439 8.30 10.22 -2.36
N TYR A 440 8.85 11.41 -2.64
CA TYR A 440 9.07 12.46 -1.65
C TYR A 440 9.02 13.85 -2.27
N VAL A 441 8.44 14.82 -1.54
CA VAL A 441 8.49 16.24 -1.90
C VAL A 441 9.52 16.92 -1.02
N ASP A 442 10.51 17.56 -1.64
CA ASP A 442 11.59 18.22 -0.92
C ASP A 442 11.24 19.66 -0.50
N SER A 443 12.15 20.28 0.25
CA SER A 443 12.06 21.67 0.71
C SER A 443 12.02 22.73 -0.40
N TYR A 444 12.25 22.34 -1.66
CA TYR A 444 12.16 23.19 -2.85
C TYR A 444 10.92 22.87 -3.69
N ASN A 445 9.99 22.07 -3.16
CA ASN A 445 8.78 21.62 -3.83
C ASN A 445 9.05 20.80 -5.11
N ARG A 446 10.18 20.09 -5.15
CA ARG A 446 10.51 19.12 -6.19
C ARG A 446 10.10 17.74 -5.73
N VAL A 447 9.67 16.94 -6.71
CA VAL A 447 9.18 15.59 -6.47
C VAL A 447 10.29 14.62 -6.84
N HIS A 448 10.68 13.80 -5.88
CA HIS A 448 11.67 12.76 -6.03
C HIS A 448 10.96 11.42 -6.12
N ILE A 449 11.29 10.64 -7.15
CA ILE A 449 10.74 9.29 -7.34
C ILE A 449 11.91 8.31 -7.36
N LEU A 450 11.89 7.34 -6.45
CA LEU A 450 12.81 6.22 -6.44
C LEU A 450 12.14 4.99 -7.06
N TYR A 451 12.81 4.35 -8.01
CA TYR A 451 12.30 3.11 -8.59
C TYR A 451 13.42 2.13 -8.90
N ASN A 452 13.07 0.85 -8.90
CA ASN A 452 13.96 -0.22 -9.36
C ASN A 452 13.52 -0.69 -10.76
N ASN A 453 14.43 -0.60 -11.72
CA ASN A 453 14.33 -1.25 -13.02
C ASN A 453 14.93 -2.65 -12.90
N LEU A 454 14.18 -3.69 -13.25
CA LEU A 454 14.63 -5.08 -13.14
C LEU A 454 15.96 -5.35 -13.88
N TYR A 455 16.24 -4.63 -14.98
CA TYR A 455 17.41 -4.86 -15.81
C TYR A 455 18.50 -3.81 -15.64
N ASP A 456 18.15 -2.58 -15.25
CA ASP A 456 19.09 -1.47 -15.10
C ASP A 456 19.38 -1.12 -13.63
N GLY A 457 18.70 -1.75 -12.67
CA GLY A 457 18.86 -1.49 -11.26
C GLY A 457 18.13 -0.20 -10.82
N PRO A 458 18.58 0.46 -9.75
CA PRO A 458 17.83 1.56 -9.16
C PRO A 458 18.06 2.90 -9.83
N HIS A 459 17.00 3.70 -9.85
CA HIS A 459 16.93 5.03 -10.44
C HIS A 459 16.30 6.03 -9.48
N HIS A 460 16.71 7.28 -9.63
CA HIS A 460 16.18 8.43 -8.93
C HIS A 460 15.82 9.52 -9.92
N VAL A 461 14.52 9.82 -10.00
CA VAL A 461 13.99 10.87 -10.84
C VAL A 461 13.70 12.10 -9.99
N VAL A 462 14.03 13.29 -10.51
CA VAL A 462 13.68 14.58 -9.93
C VAL A 462 12.76 15.31 -10.89
N ILE A 463 11.57 15.70 -10.42
CA ILE A 463 10.55 16.43 -11.17
C ILE A 463 10.33 17.80 -10.54
N ALA A 464 10.26 18.83 -11.37
CA ALA A 464 9.83 20.16 -10.95
C ALA A 464 9.01 20.80 -12.09
N ASP A 465 8.02 21.61 -11.73
CA ASP A 465 7.18 22.34 -12.70
C ASP A 465 6.59 21.41 -13.80
N GLY A 466 6.17 20.20 -13.40
CA GLY A 466 5.61 19.19 -14.30
C GLY A 466 6.59 18.61 -15.33
N LYS A 467 7.91 18.70 -15.10
CA LYS A 467 8.95 18.21 -15.99
C LYS A 467 10.00 17.40 -15.24
N ILE A 468 10.50 16.33 -15.88
CA ILE A 468 11.68 15.60 -15.40
C ILE A 468 12.90 16.51 -15.57
N LEU A 469 13.54 16.84 -14.45
CA LEU A 469 14.82 17.54 -14.42
C LEU A 469 15.99 16.57 -14.60
N LYS A 470 15.89 15.40 -13.94
CA LYS A 470 16.92 14.36 -13.93
C LYS A 470 16.28 12.98 -13.79
N ASP A 471 16.93 11.98 -14.38
CA ASP A 471 16.78 10.56 -14.06
C ASP A 471 18.21 10.00 -13.95
N VAL A 472 18.59 9.57 -12.75
CA VAL A 472 19.96 9.14 -12.43
C VAL A 472 19.92 7.72 -11.89
N LYS A 473 20.72 6.84 -12.51
CA LYS A 473 20.99 5.51 -11.97
C LYS A 473 21.75 5.64 -10.66
N GLN A 474 21.26 4.99 -9.61
CA GLN A 474 21.81 5.05 -8.27
C GLN A 474 22.77 3.88 -8.00
N ASP A 475 23.84 4.15 -7.25
CA ASP A 475 24.77 3.12 -6.77
C ASP A 475 24.42 2.75 -5.32
N ILE A 476 23.29 2.06 -5.17
CA ILE A 476 22.76 1.59 -3.88
C ILE A 476 22.43 0.11 -3.95
N THR A 477 22.61 -0.61 -2.83
CA THR A 477 22.23 -2.02 -2.72
C THR A 477 20.81 -2.17 -2.19
N ASP A 478 20.16 -3.28 -2.54
CA ASP A 478 18.84 -3.69 -2.02
C ASP A 478 17.74 -2.65 -2.27
N ALA A 479 17.77 -2.10 -3.48
CA ALA A 479 17.06 -0.88 -3.80
C ALA A 479 15.55 -1.03 -3.95
N GLN A 480 15.02 -2.26 -4.08
CA GLN A 480 13.58 -2.54 -4.04
C GLN A 480 12.90 -2.03 -2.76
N LYS A 481 13.70 -1.74 -1.72
CA LYS A 481 13.26 -1.27 -0.40
C LYS A 481 13.82 0.12 -0.07
N ALA A 482 14.25 0.89 -1.07
CA ALA A 482 14.88 2.19 -0.88
C ALA A 482 13.88 3.27 -0.51
N ARG A 483 14.30 4.15 0.41
CA ARG A 483 13.56 5.32 0.87
C ARG A 483 14.41 6.58 0.77
N ILE A 484 13.78 7.74 0.59
CA ILE A 484 14.44 9.06 0.53
C ILE A 484 13.90 10.03 1.59
N THR A 485 14.75 10.89 2.12
CA THR A 485 14.33 11.98 3.03
C THR A 485 15.33 13.14 3.03
N GLN A 486 14.94 14.24 3.68
CA GLN A 486 15.83 15.33 4.06
C GLN A 486 15.92 15.49 5.58
N ASP A 487 17.08 15.94 6.07
CA ASP A 487 17.20 16.45 7.44
C ASP A 487 16.61 17.87 7.59
N ALA A 488 16.68 18.44 8.80
CA ALA A 488 16.12 19.76 9.10
C ALA A 488 16.75 20.91 8.29
N LYS A 489 17.91 20.68 7.64
CA LYS A 489 18.59 21.67 6.80
C LYS A 489 18.39 21.41 5.31
N GLY A 490 17.70 20.35 4.93
CA GLY A 490 17.47 19.98 3.53
C GLY A 490 18.55 19.07 2.94
N HIS A 491 19.44 18.47 3.75
CA HIS A 491 20.42 17.51 3.25
C HIS A 491 19.76 16.16 3.00
N PHE A 492 20.01 15.54 1.84
CA PHE A 492 19.34 14.31 1.43
C PHE A 492 19.99 13.04 1.99
N TYR A 493 19.16 12.02 2.19
CA TYR A 493 19.61 10.68 2.57
C TYR A 493 18.75 9.63 1.84
N LEU A 494 19.40 8.64 1.24
CA LEU A 494 18.74 7.39 0.84
C LEU A 494 18.95 6.33 1.92
N ILE A 495 17.93 5.51 2.16
CA ILE A 495 17.94 4.49 3.20
C ILE A 495 17.48 3.17 2.58
N THR A 496 18.29 2.12 2.72
CA THR A 496 17.94 0.75 2.35
C THR A 496 18.18 -0.20 3.52
N MET A 497 17.62 -1.40 3.45
CA MET A 497 17.94 -2.50 4.35
C MET A 497 18.78 -3.51 3.59
N SER A 498 19.84 -4.06 4.20
CA SER A 498 20.64 -5.10 3.53
C SER A 498 19.82 -6.34 3.23
N GLU A 499 20.18 -7.08 2.18
CA GLU A 499 19.53 -8.34 1.77
C GLU A 499 19.37 -9.35 2.94
N ASP A 500 20.37 -9.42 3.82
CA ASP A 500 20.37 -10.30 4.99
C ASP A 500 19.60 -9.74 6.20
N GLY A 501 19.02 -8.54 6.08
CA GLY A 501 18.28 -7.86 7.13
C GLY A 501 19.12 -7.36 8.31
N GLN A 502 20.45 -7.45 8.26
CA GLN A 502 21.31 -7.15 9.40
C GLN A 502 21.71 -5.68 9.53
N THR A 503 21.54 -4.88 8.47
CA THR A 503 21.92 -3.47 8.48
C THR A 503 20.88 -2.57 7.84
N LEU A 504 20.75 -1.35 8.37
CA LEU A 504 20.19 -0.21 7.63
C LEU A 504 21.34 0.54 6.97
N ASN A 505 21.34 0.58 5.64
CA ASN A 505 22.34 1.27 4.83
C ASN A 505 21.86 2.69 4.56
N ILE A 506 22.60 3.67 5.08
CA ILE A 506 22.31 5.10 4.90
C ILE A 506 23.29 5.67 3.88
N TYR A 507 22.78 6.26 2.81
CA TYR A 507 23.55 6.92 1.77
C TYR A 507 23.29 8.43 1.87
N PRO A 508 24.13 9.19 2.57
CA PRO A 508 23.98 10.64 2.65
C PRO A 508 24.22 11.27 1.28
N GLY A 509 23.65 12.43 1.02
CA GLY A 509 24.10 13.31 -0.06
C GLY A 509 25.58 13.67 0.10
N SER A 510 26.25 13.92 -1.02
CA SER A 510 27.59 14.50 -1.03
C SER A 510 27.54 15.97 -0.60
N ASN A 511 28.68 16.56 -0.22
CA ASN A 511 28.75 17.98 0.15
C ASN A 511 28.34 18.94 -0.99
N SER A 512 28.33 18.48 -2.23
CA SER A 512 27.88 19.23 -3.41
C SER A 512 26.49 18.80 -3.88
N ASP A 513 25.85 17.87 -3.18
CA ASP A 513 24.53 17.41 -3.53
C ASP A 513 23.48 18.49 -3.25
N THR A 514 22.52 18.58 -4.16
CA THR A 514 21.45 19.58 -4.09
C THR A 514 20.07 18.96 -4.28
N ASP A 515 19.98 17.68 -4.62
CA ASP A 515 18.74 17.03 -5.05
C ASP A 515 18.68 15.53 -4.76
N GLY A 516 19.57 15.03 -3.91
CA GLY A 516 19.65 13.64 -3.50
C GLY A 516 20.25 12.70 -4.54
N THR A 517 20.68 13.21 -5.70
CA THR A 517 21.18 12.35 -6.79
C THR A 517 22.68 12.05 -6.69
N GLN A 518 23.44 12.81 -5.89
CA GLN A 518 24.87 12.60 -5.69
C GLN A 518 25.15 12.10 -4.28
N LEU A 519 25.45 10.80 -4.16
CA LEU A 519 25.62 10.15 -2.86
C LEU A 519 27.07 10.18 -2.37
N ALA A 520 27.23 10.33 -1.07
CA ALA A 520 28.44 10.04 -0.32
C ALA A 520 28.56 8.52 -0.02
N PRO A 521 29.72 8.05 0.48
CA PRO A 521 29.87 6.65 0.87
C PRO A 521 28.82 6.20 1.89
N VAL A 522 28.35 4.95 1.71
CA VAL A 522 27.35 4.33 2.58
C VAL A 522 27.81 4.22 4.03
N VAL A 523 26.88 4.47 4.96
CA VAL A 523 27.02 4.24 6.40
C VAL A 523 26.11 3.09 6.78
N LYS A 524 26.69 1.98 7.25
CA LYS A 524 25.93 0.80 7.64
C LYS A 524 25.64 0.83 9.14
N LEU A 525 24.36 0.87 9.50
CA LEU A 525 23.89 0.84 10.88
C LEU A 525 23.51 -0.61 11.24
N ASP A 526 24.15 -1.16 12.27
CA ASP A 526 23.93 -2.54 12.73
C ASP A 526 22.57 -2.69 13.43
N ILE A 527 21.70 -3.52 12.85
CA ILE A 527 20.42 -3.93 13.42
C ILE A 527 20.35 -5.44 13.68
N SER A 528 21.48 -6.15 13.68
CA SER A 528 21.57 -7.62 13.81
C SER A 528 20.91 -8.18 15.09
N LYS A 529 20.71 -7.36 16.13
CA LYS A 529 19.98 -7.73 17.35
C LYS A 529 18.47 -7.90 17.15
N MET A 530 17.90 -7.20 16.17
CA MET A 530 16.50 -7.28 15.77
C MET A 530 16.48 -7.21 14.23
N PRO A 531 16.95 -8.24 13.52
CA PRO A 531 17.14 -8.14 12.08
C PRO A 531 15.81 -7.90 11.38
N GLY A 532 15.85 -7.28 10.21
CA GLY A 532 14.75 -7.36 9.26
C GLY A 532 14.71 -8.72 8.57
N CYS A 533 13.92 -8.84 7.51
CA CYS A 533 13.97 -10.01 6.63
C CYS A 533 13.67 -9.65 5.18
N SER A 534 14.04 -10.56 4.28
CA SER A 534 13.95 -10.39 2.83
C SER A 534 12.71 -11.02 2.20
N ASP A 535 11.86 -11.69 2.99
CA ASP A 535 10.61 -12.26 2.48
C ASP A 535 9.57 -11.14 2.26
N ASP A 536 9.32 -10.77 1.00
CA ASP A 536 8.42 -9.66 0.67
C ASP A 536 6.96 -9.90 1.07
N ASP A 537 6.55 -11.14 1.36
CA ASP A 537 5.21 -11.46 1.83
C ASP A 537 5.07 -11.36 3.35
N PHE A 538 6.17 -11.43 4.10
CA PHE A 538 6.14 -11.47 5.57
C PHE A 538 7.04 -10.42 6.24
N CYS A 539 7.67 -9.56 5.45
CA CYS A 539 8.57 -8.51 5.88
C CYS A 539 8.23 -7.23 5.11
N HIS A 540 8.06 -6.10 5.78
CA HIS A 540 8.14 -4.82 5.08
C HIS A 540 9.50 -4.19 5.27
N SER A 541 9.90 -3.48 4.21
CA SER A 541 11.02 -2.54 4.23
C SER A 541 10.88 -1.50 5.35
N PRO A 542 11.98 -0.84 5.73
CA PRO A 542 11.91 0.38 6.53
C PRO A 542 10.86 1.34 5.98
N THR A 543 9.87 1.64 6.80
CA THR A 543 8.92 2.71 6.57
C THR A 543 9.18 3.77 7.62
N PHE A 544 9.37 5.01 7.20
CA PHE A 544 9.44 6.14 8.10
C PHE A 544 8.55 7.26 7.60
N THR A 545 7.95 7.91 8.57
CA THR A 545 6.96 8.97 8.42
C THR A 545 7.41 10.22 9.15
N VAL A 546 8.60 10.24 9.73
CA VAL A 546 9.24 11.48 10.17
C VAL A 546 10.39 11.70 9.18
N PRO A 547 10.31 12.69 8.27
CA PRO A 547 9.43 13.87 8.25
C PRO A 547 8.32 13.85 7.17
N ARG A 548 7.43 12.86 7.18
CA ARG A 548 6.25 12.78 6.30
C ARG A 548 4.99 12.80 7.15
N SER A 549 3.82 12.53 6.58
CA SER A 549 2.62 12.28 7.38
C SER A 549 2.27 13.38 8.41
N GLY A 550 2.65 14.64 8.14
CA GLY A 550 2.43 15.81 9.00
C GLY A 550 3.54 16.10 10.01
N ASN A 551 4.71 15.48 9.83
CA ASN A 551 5.94 15.78 10.55
C ASN A 551 6.89 16.62 9.68
N ALA A 552 7.36 17.75 10.22
CA ALA A 552 8.37 18.59 9.58
C ALA A 552 9.74 17.90 9.45
N THR A 553 10.59 18.40 8.55
CA THR A 553 11.97 17.93 8.39
C THR A 553 12.74 17.95 9.71
N SER A 554 13.56 16.92 9.92
CA SER A 554 14.16 16.63 11.23
C SER A 554 15.51 15.94 11.05
N ASP A 555 16.46 16.25 11.94
CA ASP A 555 17.73 15.53 12.05
C ASP A 555 17.54 14.11 12.62
N THR A 556 16.36 13.81 13.14
CA THR A 556 15.99 12.50 13.67
C THR A 556 14.91 11.88 12.79
N ILE A 557 15.16 10.64 12.37
CA ILE A 557 14.20 9.77 11.69
C ILE A 557 13.67 8.77 12.69
N ASP A 558 12.35 8.60 12.67
CA ASP A 558 11.64 7.54 13.36
C ASP A 558 10.93 6.68 12.33
N GLY A 559 11.18 5.38 12.40
CA GLY A 559 10.62 4.43 11.46
C GLY A 559 10.38 3.07 12.09
N VAL A 560 9.71 2.23 11.33
CA VAL A 560 9.42 0.85 11.66
C VAL A 560 9.76 -0.07 10.48
N TYR A 561 10.12 -1.31 10.77
CA TYR A 561 10.22 -2.39 9.80
C TYR A 561 9.70 -3.70 10.42
N GLY A 562 9.35 -4.65 9.55
CA GLY A 562 8.71 -5.90 9.94
C GLY A 562 9.65 -7.09 9.78
N ASN A 563 9.51 -8.07 10.67
CA ASN A 563 10.16 -9.36 10.53
C ASN A 563 9.26 -10.50 11.01
N PHE A 564 8.58 -11.17 10.08
CA PHE A 564 7.50 -12.11 10.39
C PHE A 564 6.58 -11.45 11.42
N SER A 565 6.24 -12.09 12.54
CA SER A 565 5.30 -11.53 13.52
C SER A 565 5.76 -10.25 14.23
N LYS A 566 7.01 -9.80 14.03
CA LYS A 566 7.60 -8.67 14.76
C LYS A 566 7.45 -7.37 14.01
N GLU A 567 7.02 -6.34 14.73
CA GLU A 567 7.16 -4.94 14.33
C GLU A 567 8.31 -4.31 15.15
N ILE A 568 9.27 -3.69 14.49
CA ILE A 568 10.49 -3.18 15.11
C ILE A 568 10.62 -1.70 14.80
N TYR A 569 10.75 -0.90 15.85
CA TYR A 569 11.02 0.52 15.78
C TYR A 569 12.52 0.79 15.75
N PHE A 570 12.92 1.76 14.93
CA PHE A 570 14.26 2.31 14.91
C PHE A 570 14.23 3.83 14.98
N GLN A 571 15.29 4.39 15.56
CA GLN A 571 15.57 5.81 15.49
C GLN A 571 16.98 6.06 14.97
N ILE A 572 17.10 6.97 14.01
CA ILE A 572 18.38 7.39 13.44
C ILE A 572 18.54 8.88 13.70
N ASN A 573 19.69 9.27 14.24
CA ASN A 573 20.16 10.66 14.17
C ASN A 573 21.02 10.79 12.90
N LEU A 574 20.53 11.54 11.92
CA LEU A 574 21.15 11.75 10.61
C LEU A 574 22.51 12.47 10.70
N ASN A 575 22.65 13.36 11.68
CA ASN A 575 23.90 14.10 11.93
C ASN A 575 24.81 13.41 12.96
N GLY A 576 24.33 12.37 13.65
CA GLY A 576 25.01 11.60 14.70
C GLY A 576 26.00 12.38 15.58
N ASN A 577 27.07 11.71 16.01
CA ASN A 577 28.14 12.36 16.76
C ASN A 577 28.91 13.31 15.83
N ALA A 578 28.45 14.56 15.69
CA ALA A 578 29.37 15.66 15.49
C ALA A 578 30.39 15.53 16.62
N ALA A 579 31.55 14.95 16.32
CA ALA A 579 32.59 14.75 17.30
C ALA A 579 32.69 16.04 18.10
N LYS A 580 32.61 15.95 19.43
CA LYS A 580 33.15 16.98 20.30
C LYS A 580 34.56 17.20 19.77
N LYS A 581 34.75 18.19 18.90
CA LYS A 581 36.07 18.67 18.52
C LYS A 581 36.62 19.12 19.85
N ASN A 582 37.53 18.32 20.41
CA ASN A 582 38.24 18.65 21.63
C ASN A 582 38.78 20.07 21.45
N SER A 583 38.12 21.02 22.10
CA SER A 583 38.61 22.38 22.32
C SER A 583 39.55 22.35 23.50
#